data_AF-A0A8S3UAT3-F1
#
_entry.id   AF-A0A8S3UAT3-F1
#
_cell.length_a   1.000
_cell.length_b   1.000
_cell.length_c   1.000
_cell.angle_alpha   90.00
_cell.angle_beta   90.00
_cell.angle_gamma   90.00
#
_symmetry.space_group_name_H-M   'P 1'
#
loop_
_entity.id
_entity.type
_entity.pdbx_description
1 polymer ?
#
loop_
_entity_poly.entity_id
_entity_poly.type
_entity_poly.pdbx_seq_one_letter_code
_entity_poly.pdbx_strand_id
1 'polypeptide(L)'
;MDTKDKNLHRSVAALTIRVLNVENIVSNIENKPDRKIISIYAGIDGPIHGNKKFNFGDGGGYYVMNFPGQILGISLVSLRTNTDIIAIKMIVNDKSTSYKMSLDNGVTHGFNNFYTPFEVKAGDLISFISMTNNYTCINTLVSVKNKRTRGVKGIRQSVSITNNPSTIDQNQQLLVRFPNLSNNDVIVPGTTRLAFEIELTSTDDNATIYQNIGRAIVKKTTIRISGNEIMSIDDSDIYHCYVDLWKSTSERLNMAYQGIGETNMLKHRVGADDKASDIGDEAIATAYGARFCIPLDFELLETHMPFYQAGLGDRLEYELTFNNYSNVIKSTDTSASYTIKNICLEFDMVTDAELARQIRQQVDGKMVILYDRILRHRKITKNKSDTLWNINLNVPARSMKGILMLFEDPERTSTETYYNPNITKVEMTIEGVPNQLYSQGMKAYQQWDEINKFFALNSKRNKTTEEVLKDLNLSYTTLEKYLTTNYALWLDLRSTDDNSLHGSGRRIENASEGITIQITKTAGANKLINVYLFVIQDAQINFEDGRFKEVNY
;
A
#
# COMPACT_ATOMS: atom_id res chain seq x y z
N MET A 1 -18.95 4.12 51.89
CA MET A 1 -17.58 4.63 51.75
C MET A 1 -16.94 3.81 50.64
N ASP A 2 -17.05 4.30 49.41
CA ASP A 2 -16.17 5.35 48.86
C ASP A 2 -14.74 4.87 48.74
N THR A 3 -14.03 5.05 47.62
CA THR A 3 -14.34 5.38 46.22
C THR A 3 -12.95 5.46 45.62
N LYS A 4 -12.84 5.00 44.37
CA LYS A 4 -12.07 5.63 43.30
C LYS A 4 -10.56 5.89 43.50
N ASP A 5 -9.89 5.38 42.49
CA ASP A 5 -9.10 6.14 41.52
C ASP A 5 -7.56 6.07 41.61
N LYS A 6 -7.02 5.96 40.39
CA LYS A 6 -5.83 6.67 39.89
C LYS A 6 -4.46 6.10 40.24
N ASN A 7 -3.86 5.42 39.26
CA ASN A 7 -2.85 6.00 38.36
C ASN A 7 -1.89 4.91 37.88
N LEU A 8 -2.18 4.31 36.72
CA LEU A 8 -1.13 3.67 35.93
C LEU A 8 -0.35 4.81 35.24
N HIS A 9 0.66 5.35 35.93
CA HIS A 9 1.65 6.22 35.30
C HIS A 9 2.39 5.40 34.24
N ARG A 10 2.18 5.73 32.96
CA ARG A 10 3.03 5.27 31.86
C ARG A 10 4.39 5.96 32.02
N SER A 11 5.41 5.21 32.42
CA SER A 11 6.80 5.65 32.41
C SER A 11 7.27 5.82 30.96
N VAL A 12 7.68 7.02 30.61
CA VAL A 12 8.20 7.38 29.29
C VAL A 12 9.70 7.05 29.24
N ALA A 13 10.12 6.18 28.32
CA ALA A 13 11.51 5.98 27.93
C ALA A 13 11.85 6.98 26.80
N ALA A 14 12.55 8.05 27.16
CA ALA A 14 13.09 9.02 26.20
C ALA A 14 14.48 8.59 25.73
N LEU A 15 14.70 8.52 24.42
CA LEU A 15 16.04 8.57 23.87
C LEU A 15 16.53 10.02 23.92
N THR A 16 17.72 10.23 24.46
CA THR A 16 18.40 11.51 24.32
C THR A 16 19.54 11.35 23.31
N ILE A 17 19.41 11.90 22.10
CA ILE A 17 20.56 12.10 21.20
C ILE A 17 21.18 13.45 21.57
N ARG A 18 22.26 13.46 22.35
CA ARG A 18 23.03 14.71 22.46
C ARG A 18 23.96 14.82 21.26
N VAL A 19 23.59 15.67 20.30
CA VAL A 19 24.58 16.31 19.42
C VAL A 19 25.30 17.34 20.28
N LEU A 20 26.40 16.94 20.91
CA LEU A 20 27.25 17.91 21.61
C LEU A 20 27.94 18.76 20.56
N ASN A 21 27.71 20.07 20.63
CA ASN A 21 28.60 21.01 19.97
C ASN A 21 30.00 20.81 20.58
N VAL A 22 31.00 20.80 19.70
CA VAL A 22 32.39 20.52 20.03
C VAL A 22 32.87 21.59 21.00
N GLU A 23 32.97 21.25 22.29
CA GLU A 23 33.87 21.94 23.23
C GLU A 23 34.09 21.23 24.58
N ASN A 24 33.31 20.21 24.97
CA ASN A 24 33.43 19.62 26.33
C ASN A 24 33.71 18.11 26.42
N ILE A 25 34.28 17.47 25.41
CA ILE A 25 34.86 16.12 25.54
C ILE A 25 36.29 16.13 25.00
N VAL A 26 37.17 16.82 25.73
CA VAL A 26 38.62 16.67 25.59
C VAL A 26 39.19 16.56 26.99
N SER A 27 39.65 15.36 27.33
CA SER A 27 40.83 15.26 28.20
C SER A 27 41.78 14.13 27.80
N ASN A 28 41.39 13.18 26.94
CA ASN A 28 42.25 12.04 26.58
C ASN A 28 42.46 11.82 25.06
N ILE A 29 42.25 12.82 24.21
CA ILE A 29 42.72 12.76 22.81
C ILE A 29 43.64 13.97 22.59
N GLU A 30 44.94 13.73 22.67
CA GLU A 30 45.97 14.74 22.37
C GLU A 30 45.73 15.35 20.98
N ASN A 31 45.46 16.66 20.98
CA ASN A 31 45.68 17.64 19.92
C ASN A 31 45.63 17.15 18.47
N LYS A 32 44.43 17.00 17.90
CA LYS A 32 44.19 17.24 16.46
C LYS A 32 42.80 17.91 16.25
N PRO A 33 42.73 19.14 15.70
CA PRO A 33 41.51 19.95 15.65
C PRO A 33 40.43 19.51 14.63
N ASP A 34 40.69 18.47 13.81
CA ASP A 34 39.84 18.16 12.64
C ASP A 34 39.03 16.85 12.76
N ARG A 35 38.44 16.54 13.93
CA ARG A 35 37.62 15.31 14.12
C ARG A 35 36.25 15.63 14.69
N LYS A 36 35.18 15.25 13.98
CA LYS A 36 33.81 15.23 14.52
C LYS A 36 33.49 13.83 15.06
N ILE A 37 33.07 13.77 16.32
CA ILE A 37 32.66 12.55 17.00
C ILE A 37 31.15 12.60 17.19
N ILE A 38 30.43 11.59 16.68
CA ILE A 38 29.04 11.36 17.08
C ILE A 38 29.04 10.17 18.02
N SER A 39 28.73 10.40 19.29
CA SER A 39 28.62 9.38 20.33
C SER A 39 27.15 9.12 20.65
N ILE A 40 26.72 7.87 20.53
CA ILE A 40 25.39 7.39 20.89
C ILE A 40 25.52 6.62 22.20
N TYR A 41 25.03 7.20 23.29
CA TYR A 41 24.99 6.53 24.60
C TYR A 41 23.72 5.68 24.73
N ALA A 42 23.87 4.36 24.91
CA ALA A 42 22.74 3.48 25.23
C ALA A 42 22.55 3.42 26.76
N GLY A 43 21.92 4.45 27.34
CA GLY A 43 21.67 4.55 28.78
C GLY A 43 20.27 4.10 29.23
N ILE A 44 20.15 3.70 30.50
CA ILE A 44 18.88 3.54 31.24
C ILE A 44 19.02 4.40 32.51
N ASP A 45 18.03 5.23 32.85
CA ASP A 45 18.02 5.99 34.10
C ASP A 45 16.98 5.42 35.09
N GLY A 46 17.45 4.90 36.23
CA GLY A 46 16.63 4.42 37.36
C GLY A 46 16.87 2.96 37.80
N PRO A 47 16.60 2.60 39.08
CA PRO A 47 16.87 1.27 39.60
C PRO A 47 15.90 0.23 39.04
N ILE A 48 16.46 -0.86 38.52
CA ILE A 48 15.71 -1.98 37.95
C ILE A 48 15.09 -2.80 39.09
N HIS A 49 13.86 -2.47 39.49
CA HIS A 49 13.07 -3.39 40.31
C HIS A 49 12.42 -4.45 39.43
N GLY A 50 13.19 -5.49 39.14
CA GLY A 50 12.73 -6.81 38.67
C GLY A 50 12.15 -6.85 37.25
N ASN A 51 12.87 -7.52 36.34
CA ASN A 51 12.39 -8.22 35.12
C ASN A 51 11.16 -7.66 34.38
N LYS A 52 11.03 -6.34 34.20
CA LYS A 52 9.91 -5.73 33.47
C LYS A 52 10.37 -4.91 32.27
N LYS A 53 9.72 -5.20 31.14
CA LYS A 53 9.76 -4.46 29.87
C LYS A 53 8.92 -3.18 30.01
N PHE A 54 9.45 -2.03 29.63
CA PHE A 54 8.71 -0.75 29.60
C PHE A 54 9.05 0.07 28.36
N ASN A 55 8.15 0.99 27.97
CA ASN A 55 7.92 1.49 26.61
C ASN A 55 7.62 3.02 26.60
N PHE A 56 8.01 3.71 25.50
CA PHE A 56 7.50 4.97 24.89
C PHE A 56 8.02 6.36 25.26
N GLY A 57 8.08 7.25 24.25
CA GLY A 57 8.69 8.59 24.27
C GLY A 57 7.85 9.72 24.84
N ASP A 58 8.43 10.93 24.88
CA ASP A 58 7.80 12.18 24.44
C ASP A 58 8.83 13.33 24.40
N GLY A 59 8.75 14.18 23.37
CA GLY A 59 9.41 15.49 23.33
C GLY A 59 10.69 15.61 22.48
N GLY A 60 10.51 16.08 21.24
CA GLY A 60 11.56 16.79 20.50
C GLY A 60 12.68 15.95 19.88
N GLY A 61 12.40 15.34 18.72
CA GLY A 61 13.41 15.05 17.70
C GLY A 61 14.55 14.10 18.08
N TYR A 62 14.25 12.86 18.49
CA TYR A 62 15.28 11.86 18.83
C TYR A 62 14.94 10.45 18.29
N TYR A 63 15.76 9.97 17.35
CA TYR A 63 15.67 8.69 16.62
C TYR A 63 16.09 7.46 17.46
N VAL A 64 15.13 6.66 17.96
CA VAL A 64 15.40 5.55 18.91
C VAL A 64 15.66 4.21 18.21
N MET A 65 16.83 3.63 18.49
CA MET A 65 17.13 2.20 18.32
C MET A 65 16.79 1.44 19.60
N ASN A 66 16.25 0.22 19.49
CA ASN A 66 16.04 -0.69 20.62
C ASN A 66 16.81 -2.01 20.36
N PHE A 67 17.61 -2.45 21.34
CA PHE A 67 18.47 -3.65 21.29
C PHE A 67 18.10 -4.65 22.40
N PRO A 68 18.49 -5.94 22.32
CA PRO A 68 19.69 -6.54 21.66
C PRO A 68 19.57 -6.85 20.15
N GLY A 69 20.67 -6.75 19.39
CA GLY A 69 20.70 -6.96 17.94
C GLY A 69 22.08 -6.73 17.28
N GLN A 70 22.13 -6.89 15.95
CA GLN A 70 23.34 -6.72 15.13
C GLN A 70 23.21 -5.48 14.24
N ILE A 71 24.28 -4.71 14.11
CA ILE A 71 24.37 -3.62 13.12
C ILE A 71 24.89 -4.22 11.80
N LEU A 72 24.10 -4.09 10.74
CA LEU A 72 24.33 -4.76 9.45
C LEU A 72 24.93 -3.86 8.35
N GLY A 73 24.83 -2.53 8.48
CA GLY A 73 25.43 -1.60 7.53
C GLY A 73 25.31 -0.13 7.94
N ILE A 74 26.01 0.74 7.22
CA ILE A 74 25.91 2.21 7.31
C ILE A 74 25.71 2.77 5.90
N SER A 75 24.82 3.76 5.78
CA SER A 75 24.70 4.60 4.59
C SER A 75 25.44 5.92 4.82
N LEU A 76 26.14 6.41 3.80
CA LEU A 76 26.71 7.76 3.76
C LEU A 76 26.17 8.53 2.55
N VAL A 77 26.06 9.84 2.72
CA VAL A 77 25.68 10.78 1.66
C VAL A 77 26.75 11.86 1.60
N SER A 78 27.31 12.08 0.41
CA SER A 78 28.28 13.15 0.12
C SER A 78 27.76 13.99 -1.04
N LEU A 79 27.78 15.31 -0.89
CA LEU A 79 27.32 16.25 -1.93
C LEU A 79 28.43 16.57 -2.96
N ARG A 80 29.49 15.77 -3.07
CA ARG A 80 30.67 16.10 -3.89
C ARG A 80 30.94 15.05 -4.98
N THR A 81 31.54 15.53 -6.06
CA THR A 81 31.80 14.82 -7.33
C THR A 81 33.17 14.15 -7.42
N ASN A 82 33.98 14.21 -6.35
CA ASN A 82 35.35 13.67 -6.34
C ASN A 82 35.42 12.38 -5.50
N THR A 83 36.29 11.46 -5.88
CA THR A 83 36.60 10.21 -5.18
C THR A 83 37.19 10.50 -3.81
N ASP A 84 36.33 10.57 -2.80
CA ASP A 84 36.73 10.71 -1.40
C ASP A 84 36.73 9.32 -0.74
N ILE A 85 37.89 8.91 -0.23
CA ILE A 85 37.98 7.75 0.67
C ILE A 85 37.61 8.24 2.08
N ILE A 86 36.42 7.89 2.52
CA ILE A 86 35.94 8.21 3.87
C ILE A 86 36.32 7.05 4.78
N ALA A 87 37.19 7.33 5.76
CA ALA A 87 37.53 6.38 6.81
C ALA A 87 36.64 6.65 8.03
N ILE A 88 35.81 5.67 8.39
CA ILE A 88 34.95 5.72 9.58
C ILE A 88 35.50 4.75 10.60
N LYS A 89 35.74 5.25 11.82
CA LYS A 89 36.06 4.43 12.98
C LYS A 89 34.81 4.30 13.84
N MET A 90 34.33 3.08 14.02
CA MET A 90 33.27 2.74 14.96
C MET A 90 33.90 2.24 16.25
N ILE A 91 33.42 2.71 17.40
CA ILE A 91 33.88 2.31 18.73
C ILE A 91 32.68 1.83 19.52
N VAL A 92 32.74 0.62 20.08
CA VAL A 92 31.72 0.08 20.99
C VAL A 92 32.42 -0.30 22.29
N ASN A 93 32.14 0.40 23.39
CA ASN A 93 32.79 0.18 24.70
C ASN A 93 34.31 -0.04 24.58
N ASP A 94 34.99 0.93 23.96
CA ASP A 94 36.45 0.95 23.73
C ASP A 94 37.01 -0.06 22.73
N LYS A 95 36.19 -0.96 22.19
CA LYS A 95 36.57 -1.81 21.04
C LYS A 95 36.33 -1.06 19.75
N SER A 96 37.40 -0.75 19.03
CA SER A 96 37.30 0.00 17.77
C SER A 96 37.48 -0.87 16.53
N THR A 97 36.69 -0.62 15.50
CA THR A 97 36.91 -1.14 14.15
C THR A 97 36.87 0.00 13.14
N SER A 98 37.79 -0.04 12.18
CA SER A 98 37.92 0.99 11.14
C SER A 98 37.42 0.43 9.82
N TYR A 99 36.55 1.19 9.17
CA TYR A 99 36.01 0.89 7.86
C TYR A 99 36.44 1.99 6.88
N LYS A 100 36.89 1.59 5.70
CA LYS A 100 37.11 2.51 4.58
C LYS A 100 35.97 2.34 3.60
N MET A 101 35.31 3.44 3.26
CA MET A 101 34.36 3.50 2.16
C MET A 101 34.97 4.40 1.09
N SER A 102 35.01 3.92 -0.16
CA SER A 102 35.26 4.76 -1.32
C SER A 102 33.91 5.22 -1.85
N LEU A 103 33.74 6.53 -2.05
CA LEU A 103 32.67 7.04 -2.89
C LEU A 103 33.25 7.24 -4.28
N ASP A 104 32.76 6.52 -5.28
CA ASP A 104 33.25 6.65 -6.65
C ASP A 104 32.80 7.99 -7.27
N ASN A 105 33.59 8.52 -8.21
CA ASN A 105 33.33 9.80 -8.88
C ASN A 105 31.91 9.81 -9.47
N GLY A 106 31.11 10.80 -9.06
CA GLY A 106 29.73 11.00 -9.54
C GLY A 106 28.64 10.32 -8.71
N VAL A 107 28.99 9.58 -7.65
CA VAL A 107 28.02 8.95 -6.75
C VAL A 107 27.84 9.80 -5.49
N THR A 108 26.68 10.46 -5.35
CA THR A 108 26.36 11.29 -4.16
C THR A 108 25.93 10.46 -2.93
N HIS A 109 25.73 9.15 -3.08
CA HIS A 109 25.25 8.25 -2.04
C HIS A 109 25.98 6.90 -2.07
N GLY A 110 26.64 6.52 -0.97
CA GLY A 110 27.30 5.22 -0.84
C GLY A 110 26.69 4.40 0.29
N PHE A 111 26.37 3.14 0.01
CA PHE A 111 25.97 2.17 1.02
C PHE A 111 27.04 1.09 1.12
N ASN A 112 27.52 0.79 2.32
CA ASN A 112 28.43 -0.34 2.52
C ASN A 112 27.91 -1.20 3.66
N ASN A 113 27.67 -2.46 3.35
CA ASN A 113 27.36 -3.47 4.35
C ASN A 113 28.65 -3.78 5.12
N PHE A 114 28.52 -4.02 6.42
CA PHE A 114 29.67 -4.52 7.15
C PHE A 114 29.99 -5.94 6.68
N TYR A 115 31.24 -6.19 6.29
CA TYR A 115 31.72 -7.54 6.00
C TYR A 115 31.58 -8.48 7.20
N THR A 116 31.56 -7.92 8.42
CA THR A 116 31.30 -8.64 9.67
C THR A 116 30.31 -7.83 10.51
N PRO A 117 29.10 -8.35 10.80
CA PRO A 117 28.13 -7.68 11.66
C PRO A 117 28.71 -7.35 13.05
N PHE A 118 28.32 -6.21 13.62
CA PHE A 118 28.73 -5.83 14.98
C PHE A 118 27.61 -6.13 15.97
N GLU A 119 27.89 -6.97 16.97
CA GLU A 119 26.96 -7.21 18.08
C GLU A 119 27.01 -6.06 19.08
N VAL A 120 25.83 -5.59 19.46
CA VAL A 120 25.66 -4.49 20.42
C VAL A 120 24.64 -4.90 21.48
N LYS A 121 25.00 -4.65 22.73
CA LYS A 121 24.22 -4.97 23.92
C LYS A 121 23.67 -3.70 24.55
N ALA A 122 22.64 -3.86 25.38
CA ALA A 122 22.15 -2.76 26.21
C ALA A 122 23.27 -2.30 27.16
N GLY A 123 23.51 -0.99 27.24
CA GLY A 123 24.60 -0.40 28.02
C GLY A 123 25.86 -0.07 27.20
N ASP A 124 25.91 -0.42 25.92
CA ASP A 124 27.07 -0.14 25.08
C ASP A 124 27.11 1.32 24.60
N LEU A 125 28.24 2.00 24.74
CA LEU A 125 28.53 3.29 24.11
C LEU A 125 29.01 3.05 22.68
N ILE A 126 28.27 3.55 21.70
CA ILE A 126 28.61 3.42 20.28
C ILE A 126 29.01 4.78 19.72
N SER A 127 30.27 4.95 19.32
CA SER A 127 30.77 6.18 18.69
C SER A 127 31.14 5.95 17.24
N PHE A 128 30.69 6.84 16.36
CA PHE A 128 31.13 6.92 14.97
C PHE A 128 32.04 8.14 14.83
N ILE A 129 33.27 7.91 14.38
CA ILE A 129 34.26 8.94 14.15
C ILE A 129 34.59 8.95 12.66
N SER A 130 34.21 10.02 11.97
CA SER A 130 34.76 10.27 10.64
C SER A 130 36.19 10.80 10.81
N MET A 131 37.14 10.18 10.11
CA MET A 131 38.54 10.56 10.13
C MET A 131 38.93 11.41 8.91
N THR A 132 37.96 12.05 8.27
CA THR A 132 38.19 12.91 7.08
C THR A 132 38.36 14.37 7.47
N ASN A 133 39.29 15.08 6.82
CA ASN A 133 39.55 16.51 7.06
C ASN A 133 38.46 17.46 6.48
N ASN A 134 37.32 16.92 6.03
CA ASN A 134 36.32 17.67 5.27
C ASN A 134 34.95 17.67 5.97
N TYR A 135 34.28 18.83 5.94
CA TYR A 135 33.21 19.24 6.86
C TYR A 135 31.82 18.57 6.70
N THR A 136 31.61 17.65 5.75
CA THR A 136 30.27 17.17 5.39
C THR A 136 30.23 15.67 5.14
N CYS A 137 29.76 14.87 6.12
CA CYS A 137 29.00 13.62 5.92
C CYS A 137 28.89 12.80 7.22
N ILE A 138 27.74 12.77 7.90
CA ILE A 138 27.22 11.58 8.62
C ILE A 138 25.70 11.77 8.76
N ASN A 139 24.90 11.00 8.02
CA ASN A 139 23.48 10.80 8.32
C ASN A 139 23.26 9.29 8.39
N THR A 140 23.09 8.73 9.59
CA THR A 140 22.98 7.27 9.78
C THR A 140 21.52 6.87 9.88
N LEU A 141 21.06 6.02 8.95
CA LEU A 141 19.80 5.28 9.04
C LEU A 141 20.13 3.83 9.40
N VAL A 142 19.89 3.43 10.66
CA VAL A 142 20.07 2.03 11.11
C VAL A 142 18.70 1.33 11.05
N SER A 143 18.56 0.33 10.18
CA SER A 143 17.37 -0.54 10.17
C SER A 143 17.61 -1.75 11.07
N VAL A 144 16.90 -1.83 12.19
CA VAL A 144 16.83 -3.04 13.03
C VAL A 144 15.46 -3.68 12.82
N LYS A 145 15.39 -4.83 12.13
CA LYS A 145 14.16 -5.64 12.10
C LYS A 145 14.03 -6.39 13.43
N ASN A 146 13.05 -6.01 14.24
CA ASN A 146 12.66 -6.77 15.43
C ASN A 146 12.18 -8.18 15.03
N LYS A 147 12.96 -9.22 15.36
CA LYS A 147 12.51 -10.61 15.21
C LYS A 147 11.56 -10.94 16.37
N ARG A 148 10.31 -11.31 16.05
CA ARG A 148 9.36 -11.81 17.06
C ARG A 148 9.55 -13.32 17.21
N THR A 149 9.48 -13.83 18.44
CA THR A 149 9.38 -15.28 18.71
C THR A 149 8.00 -15.79 18.26
N ARG A 150 7.86 -17.11 18.04
CA ARG A 150 6.66 -17.79 17.48
C ARG A 150 6.52 -17.79 15.95
N GLY A 151 7.63 -17.78 15.21
CA GLY A 151 7.59 -18.12 13.79
C GLY A 151 7.11 -19.56 13.61
N VAL A 152 6.03 -19.74 12.86
CA VAL A 152 5.51 -21.08 12.56
C VAL A 152 6.43 -21.73 11.54
N LYS A 153 6.82 -22.98 11.81
CA LYS A 153 7.60 -23.80 10.88
C LYS A 153 6.64 -24.70 10.14
N GLY A 154 6.81 -24.78 8.83
CA GLY A 154 6.04 -25.69 7.98
C GLY A 154 6.69 -25.77 6.61
N ILE A 155 6.27 -26.74 5.81
CA ILE A 155 6.75 -26.88 4.44
C ILE A 155 6.00 -25.88 3.58
N ARG A 156 6.70 -24.86 3.06
CA ARG A 156 6.11 -23.89 2.13
C ARG A 156 6.21 -24.43 0.70
N GLN A 157 5.11 -24.35 -0.04
CA GLN A 157 5.03 -24.74 -1.44
C GLN A 157 4.24 -23.70 -2.23
N SER A 158 4.71 -23.39 -3.44
CA SER A 158 3.93 -22.59 -4.39
C SER A 158 3.01 -23.51 -5.19
N VAL A 159 1.74 -23.14 -5.25
CA VAL A 159 0.67 -23.92 -5.86
C VAL A 159 0.09 -23.14 -7.03
N SER A 160 -0.19 -23.83 -8.13
CA SER A 160 -0.89 -23.30 -9.29
C SER A 160 -1.95 -24.30 -9.70
N ILE A 161 -3.22 -23.92 -9.59
CA ILE A 161 -4.36 -24.79 -9.90
C ILE A 161 -5.09 -24.20 -11.10
N THR A 162 -5.16 -24.97 -12.19
CA THR A 162 -5.91 -24.57 -13.38
C THR A 162 -7.40 -24.39 -13.05
N ASN A 163 -7.94 -23.25 -13.42
CA ASN A 163 -9.36 -22.95 -13.28
C ASN A 163 -10.17 -23.65 -14.40
N ASN A 164 -11.43 -23.98 -14.14
CA ASN A 164 -12.35 -24.50 -15.15
C ASN A 164 -13.59 -23.58 -15.21
N PRO A 165 -13.84 -22.87 -16.32
CA PRO A 165 -13.07 -22.86 -17.57
C PRO A 165 -11.69 -22.20 -17.41
N SER A 166 -10.73 -22.63 -18.24
CA SER A 166 -9.36 -22.08 -18.29
C SER A 166 -9.16 -21.05 -19.40
N THR A 167 -10.25 -20.72 -20.12
CA THR A 167 -10.30 -19.73 -21.19
C THR A 167 -11.52 -18.84 -20.99
N ILE A 168 -11.39 -17.54 -21.28
CA ILE A 168 -12.51 -16.60 -21.19
C ILE A 168 -12.34 -15.43 -22.18
N ASP A 169 -13.47 -14.86 -22.58
CA ASP A 169 -13.57 -13.74 -23.51
C ASP A 169 -14.17 -12.48 -22.83
N GLN A 170 -14.23 -11.36 -23.54
CA GLN A 170 -14.77 -10.10 -23.02
C GLN A 170 -16.23 -10.23 -22.54
N ASN A 171 -16.60 -9.47 -21.51
CA ASN A 171 -17.91 -9.48 -20.86
C ASN A 171 -18.40 -10.83 -20.33
N GLN A 172 -17.58 -11.88 -20.41
CA GLN A 172 -17.89 -13.14 -19.79
C GLN A 172 -17.53 -13.10 -18.31
N GLN A 173 -18.17 -13.98 -17.56
CA GLN A 173 -18.00 -14.11 -16.13
C GLN A 173 -17.22 -15.38 -15.80
N LEU A 174 -16.18 -15.23 -14.99
CA LEU A 174 -15.39 -16.34 -14.46
C LEU A 174 -15.71 -16.53 -12.98
N LEU A 175 -16.09 -17.74 -12.62
CA LEU A 175 -16.18 -18.15 -11.23
C LEU A 175 -14.87 -18.84 -10.82
N VAL A 176 -14.20 -18.27 -9.82
CA VAL A 176 -12.98 -18.81 -9.21
C VAL A 176 -13.34 -19.31 -7.82
N ARG A 177 -13.14 -20.60 -7.59
CA ARG A 177 -13.46 -21.27 -6.33
C ARG A 177 -12.18 -21.65 -5.62
N PHE A 178 -12.06 -21.26 -4.36
CA PHE A 178 -10.91 -21.69 -3.57
C PHE A 178 -10.96 -23.21 -3.32
N PRO A 179 -9.84 -23.92 -3.52
CA PRO A 179 -9.80 -25.36 -3.38
C PRO A 179 -9.88 -25.77 -1.91
N ASN A 180 -10.53 -26.90 -1.64
CA ASN A 180 -10.35 -27.59 -0.37
C ASN A 180 -8.97 -28.25 -0.39
N LEU A 181 -8.00 -27.63 0.28
CA LEU A 181 -6.67 -28.19 0.47
C LEU A 181 -6.70 -29.31 1.52
N SER A 182 -5.55 -29.92 1.82
CA SER A 182 -5.45 -30.92 2.89
C SER A 182 -5.87 -30.33 4.23
N ASN A 183 -6.23 -31.21 5.17
CA ASN A 183 -6.54 -30.83 6.55
C ASN A 183 -5.38 -30.11 7.27
N ASN A 184 -4.16 -30.12 6.72
CA ASN A 184 -3.01 -29.48 7.33
C ASN A 184 -2.46 -28.30 6.50
N ASP A 185 -3.10 -27.97 5.37
CA ASP A 185 -2.60 -26.97 4.43
C ASP A 185 -3.31 -25.63 4.64
N VAL A 186 -2.54 -24.56 4.77
CA VAL A 186 -3.06 -23.20 4.89
C VAL A 186 -2.42 -22.28 3.85
N ILE A 187 -3.20 -21.36 3.31
CA ILE A 187 -2.75 -20.41 2.29
C ILE A 187 -2.06 -19.22 2.96
N VAL A 188 -0.88 -18.85 2.45
CA VAL A 188 -0.08 -17.76 2.97
C VAL A 188 -0.73 -16.42 2.60
N PRO A 189 -0.94 -15.50 3.56
CA PRO A 189 -1.56 -14.21 3.28
C PRO A 189 -0.75 -13.39 2.28
N GLY A 190 -1.44 -12.68 1.39
CA GLY A 190 -0.86 -11.79 0.40
C GLY A 190 -0.20 -12.48 -0.80
N THR A 191 -0.35 -13.81 -0.95
CA THR A 191 0.24 -14.57 -2.07
C THR A 191 -0.77 -14.95 -3.14
N THR A 192 -2.07 -14.78 -2.86
CA THR A 192 -3.13 -15.28 -3.73
C THR A 192 -3.40 -14.35 -4.91
N ARG A 193 -3.43 -14.93 -6.11
CA ARG A 193 -3.67 -14.22 -7.37
C ARG A 193 -4.22 -15.17 -8.43
N LEU A 194 -4.93 -14.62 -9.41
CA LEU A 194 -5.38 -15.35 -10.58
C LEU A 194 -4.44 -15.04 -11.75
N ALA A 195 -3.61 -16.00 -12.14
CA ALA A 195 -2.73 -15.89 -13.29
C ALA A 195 -3.43 -16.29 -14.58
N PHE A 196 -3.02 -15.69 -15.69
CA PHE A 196 -3.56 -15.98 -17.02
C PHE A 196 -2.58 -15.57 -18.10
N GLU A 197 -2.76 -16.11 -19.32
CA GLU A 197 -2.07 -15.65 -20.53
C GLU A 197 -3.05 -14.90 -21.42
N ILE A 198 -2.56 -13.84 -22.07
CA ILE A 198 -3.35 -13.06 -23.03
C ILE A 198 -2.80 -13.25 -24.43
N GLU A 199 -3.70 -13.52 -25.38
CA GLU A 199 -3.39 -13.56 -26.80
C GLU A 199 -4.18 -12.46 -27.50
N LEU A 200 -3.49 -11.64 -28.29
CA LEU A 200 -4.10 -10.55 -29.05
C LEU A 200 -4.29 -10.99 -30.51
N THR A 201 -5.42 -10.59 -31.09
CA THR A 201 -5.66 -10.70 -32.54
C THR A 201 -6.03 -9.31 -33.04
N SER A 202 -5.19 -8.76 -33.92
CA SER A 202 -5.34 -7.43 -34.50
C SER A 202 -4.66 -7.38 -35.87
N THR A 203 -5.15 -6.53 -36.78
CA THR A 203 -4.44 -6.20 -38.03
C THR A 203 -3.40 -5.09 -37.86
N ASP A 204 -3.33 -4.49 -36.69
CA ASP A 204 -2.32 -3.48 -36.33
C ASP A 204 -1.13 -4.20 -35.70
N ASP A 205 -0.02 -4.25 -36.43
CA ASP A 205 1.23 -4.89 -35.99
C ASP A 205 1.80 -4.26 -34.70
N ASN A 206 1.37 -3.04 -34.36
CA ASN A 206 1.79 -2.31 -33.15
C ASN A 206 0.77 -2.44 -32.01
N ALA A 207 -0.24 -3.31 -32.15
CA ALA A 207 -1.25 -3.52 -31.13
C ALA A 207 -0.60 -3.95 -29.80
N THR A 208 -1.00 -3.28 -28.73
CA THR A 208 -0.54 -3.59 -27.38
C THR A 208 -1.70 -3.53 -26.39
N ILE A 209 -1.42 -3.61 -25.10
CA ILE A 209 -2.40 -3.51 -24.02
C ILE A 209 -2.16 -2.27 -23.17
N TYR A 210 -3.21 -1.78 -22.52
CA TYR A 210 -3.08 -0.73 -21.53
C TYR A 210 -2.35 -1.21 -20.28
N GLN A 211 -1.75 -0.26 -19.55
CA GLN A 211 -1.05 -0.53 -18.30
C GLN A 211 -1.98 -1.08 -17.21
N ASN A 212 -1.38 -1.73 -16.23
CA ASN A 212 -2.09 -2.33 -15.10
C ASN A 212 -3.18 -3.32 -15.53
N ILE A 213 -2.85 -4.18 -16.50
CA ILE A 213 -3.79 -5.14 -17.09
C ILE A 213 -4.42 -6.06 -16.03
N GLY A 214 -3.69 -6.41 -14.98
CA GLY A 214 -4.19 -7.20 -13.86
C GLY A 214 -5.41 -6.59 -13.16
N ARG A 215 -5.61 -5.27 -13.27
CA ARG A 215 -6.85 -4.59 -12.83
C ARG A 215 -7.75 -4.23 -13.99
N ALA A 216 -7.18 -3.67 -15.07
CA ALA A 216 -7.93 -3.12 -16.19
C ALA A 216 -8.81 -4.15 -16.89
N ILE A 217 -8.39 -5.42 -16.88
CA ILE A 217 -9.10 -6.52 -17.51
C ILE A 217 -10.38 -6.92 -16.77
N VAL A 218 -10.55 -6.50 -15.50
CA VAL A 218 -11.70 -6.87 -14.65
C VAL A 218 -12.63 -5.69 -14.47
N LYS A 219 -13.76 -5.73 -15.18
CA LYS A 219 -14.82 -4.71 -15.10
C LYS A 219 -15.61 -4.79 -13.79
N LYS A 220 -15.83 -5.99 -13.26
CA LYS A 220 -16.59 -6.21 -12.02
C LYS A 220 -15.95 -7.32 -11.20
N THR A 221 -15.84 -7.08 -9.90
CA THR A 221 -15.38 -8.05 -8.91
C THR A 221 -16.48 -8.29 -7.89
N THR A 222 -16.92 -9.53 -7.76
CA THR A 222 -17.87 -9.95 -6.73
C THR A 222 -17.24 -11.06 -5.87
N ILE A 223 -17.25 -10.87 -4.56
CA ILE A 223 -16.72 -11.81 -3.56
C ILE A 223 -17.89 -12.45 -2.85
N ARG A 224 -17.90 -13.79 -2.78
CA ARG A 224 -18.97 -14.57 -2.18
C ARG A 224 -18.41 -15.59 -1.18
N ILE A 225 -19.21 -15.89 -0.16
CA ILE A 225 -18.95 -17.01 0.76
C ILE A 225 -20.18 -17.90 0.79
N SER A 226 -20.04 -19.14 0.29
CA SER A 226 -21.16 -20.08 0.08
C SER A 226 -22.36 -19.45 -0.64
N GLY A 227 -22.09 -18.71 -1.72
CA GLY A 227 -23.10 -18.04 -2.54
C GLY A 227 -23.59 -16.69 -2.01
N ASN A 228 -23.36 -16.37 -0.73
CA ASN A 228 -23.73 -15.08 -0.14
C ASN A 228 -22.76 -13.99 -0.61
N GLU A 229 -23.29 -12.89 -1.15
CA GLU A 229 -22.48 -11.76 -1.58
C GLU A 229 -21.92 -11.00 -0.37
N ILE A 230 -20.60 -10.87 -0.33
CA ILE A 230 -19.87 -10.12 0.70
C ILE A 230 -19.53 -8.71 0.20
N MET A 231 -19.07 -8.64 -1.04
CA MET A 231 -18.67 -7.40 -1.69
C MET A 231 -18.93 -7.53 -3.20
N SER A 232 -19.43 -6.47 -3.81
CA SER A 232 -19.55 -6.38 -5.27
C SER A 232 -19.16 -4.96 -5.70
N ILE A 233 -18.08 -4.88 -6.47
CA ILE A 233 -17.56 -3.64 -7.02
C ILE A 233 -17.78 -3.65 -8.53
N ASP A 234 -18.74 -2.86 -8.99
CA ASP A 234 -18.87 -2.54 -10.42
C ASP A 234 -17.84 -1.46 -10.80
N ASP A 235 -17.40 -1.46 -12.07
CA ASP A 235 -16.34 -0.56 -12.56
C ASP A 235 -15.05 -0.73 -11.71
N SER A 236 -14.75 -1.98 -11.39
CA SER A 236 -13.64 -2.45 -10.55
C SER A 236 -12.28 -2.04 -11.12
N ASP A 237 -12.16 -2.03 -12.45
CA ASP A 237 -11.00 -1.55 -13.19
C ASP A 237 -10.70 -0.08 -12.84
N ILE A 238 -11.71 0.79 -12.84
CA ILE A 238 -11.57 2.21 -12.52
C ILE A 238 -11.11 2.42 -11.09
N TYR A 239 -11.70 1.71 -10.13
CA TYR A 239 -11.33 1.85 -8.72
C TYR A 239 -9.93 1.31 -8.44
N HIS A 240 -9.64 0.07 -8.84
CA HIS A 240 -8.37 -0.57 -8.47
C HIS A 240 -7.18 -0.04 -9.26
N CYS A 241 -7.34 0.34 -10.53
CA CYS A 241 -6.28 1.05 -11.24
C CYS A 241 -5.90 2.34 -10.51
N TYR A 242 -6.88 3.08 -9.98
CA TYR A 242 -6.63 4.28 -9.18
C TYR A 242 -5.87 3.96 -7.89
N VAL A 243 -6.31 2.96 -7.13
CA VAL A 243 -5.65 2.53 -5.88
C VAL A 243 -4.18 2.19 -6.13
N ASP A 244 -3.86 1.50 -7.21
CA ASP A 244 -2.48 1.11 -7.52
C ASP A 244 -1.56 2.31 -7.85
N LEU A 245 -2.10 3.48 -8.21
CA LEU A 245 -1.32 4.72 -8.42
C LEU A 245 -0.73 5.30 -7.13
N TRP A 246 -1.22 4.85 -5.97
CA TRP A 246 -0.78 5.32 -4.66
C TRP A 246 0.33 4.46 -4.05
N LYS A 247 0.66 3.34 -4.69
CA LYS A 247 1.84 2.54 -4.34
C LYS A 247 3.12 3.34 -4.63
N SER A 248 4.21 2.99 -3.95
CA SER A 248 5.49 3.64 -4.22
C SER A 248 6.02 3.32 -5.62
N THR A 249 6.86 4.21 -6.16
CA THR A 249 7.46 4.00 -7.49
C THR A 249 8.21 2.67 -7.58
N SER A 250 8.98 2.32 -6.55
CA SER A 250 9.73 1.06 -6.50
C SER A 250 8.81 -0.17 -6.43
N GLU A 251 7.70 -0.10 -5.71
CA GLU A 251 6.72 -1.20 -5.70
C GLU A 251 6.11 -1.40 -7.08
N ARG A 252 5.70 -0.31 -7.73
CA ARG A 252 5.07 -0.38 -9.06
C ARG A 252 6.02 -0.93 -10.12
N LEU A 253 7.31 -0.57 -10.09
CA LEU A 253 8.31 -1.15 -10.99
C LEU A 253 8.47 -2.67 -10.82
N ASN A 254 8.23 -3.19 -9.61
CA ASN A 254 8.28 -4.63 -9.32
C ASN A 254 6.94 -5.35 -9.59
N MET A 255 5.90 -4.64 -10.05
CA MET A 255 4.57 -5.20 -10.35
C MET A 255 4.41 -5.55 -11.84
N ALA A 256 5.51 -5.83 -12.53
CA ALA A 256 5.50 -6.27 -13.92
C ALA A 256 4.58 -7.47 -14.15
N TYR A 257 4.47 -8.42 -13.21
CA TYR A 257 3.56 -9.56 -13.37
C TYR A 257 2.08 -9.17 -13.42
N GLN A 258 1.68 -8.05 -12.81
CA GLN A 258 0.33 -7.47 -12.94
C GLN A 258 0.19 -6.58 -14.19
N GLY A 259 1.27 -6.43 -14.95
CA GLY A 259 1.37 -5.56 -16.11
C GLY A 259 1.47 -4.09 -15.75
N ILE A 260 2.09 -3.77 -14.60
CA ILE A 260 2.48 -2.40 -14.25
C ILE A 260 3.97 -2.25 -14.52
N GLY A 261 4.36 -1.21 -15.25
CA GLY A 261 5.76 -0.91 -15.53
C GLY A 261 5.90 0.14 -16.61
N GLU A 262 6.93 0.02 -17.44
CA GLU A 262 7.10 0.87 -18.61
C GLU A 262 6.23 0.38 -19.77
N THR A 263 5.89 1.27 -20.71
CA THR A 263 5.00 0.91 -21.83
C THR A 263 5.69 -0.08 -22.78
N ASN A 264 7.00 0.05 -22.95
CA ASN A 264 7.78 -0.78 -23.85
C ASN A 264 7.88 -2.24 -23.35
N MET A 265 7.92 -2.46 -22.03
CA MET A 265 7.78 -3.78 -21.41
C MET A 265 6.53 -4.55 -21.88
N LEU A 266 5.37 -3.89 -21.94
CA LEU A 266 4.14 -4.53 -22.38
C LEU A 266 4.18 -4.91 -23.86
N LYS A 267 4.77 -4.06 -24.69
CA LYS A 267 4.98 -4.32 -26.12
C LYS A 267 5.80 -5.59 -26.34
N HIS A 268 6.91 -5.76 -25.62
CA HIS A 268 7.72 -6.98 -25.68
C HIS A 268 6.92 -8.22 -25.28
N ARG A 269 6.08 -8.11 -24.25
CA ARG A 269 5.31 -9.25 -23.71
C ARG A 269 4.15 -9.70 -24.58
N VAL A 270 3.52 -8.78 -25.31
CA VAL A 270 2.41 -9.09 -26.22
C VAL A 270 2.85 -9.15 -27.69
N GLY A 271 4.13 -8.91 -27.97
CA GLY A 271 4.73 -9.12 -29.28
C GLY A 271 4.67 -7.95 -30.27
N ALA A 272 4.23 -6.75 -29.87
CA ALA A 272 4.06 -5.60 -30.77
C ALA A 272 5.34 -5.24 -31.56
N ASP A 273 5.22 -4.84 -32.82
CA ASP A 273 6.34 -4.63 -33.73
C ASP A 273 7.15 -3.36 -33.43
N ASP A 274 6.50 -2.30 -32.97
CA ASP A 274 7.15 -1.04 -32.57
C ASP A 274 7.78 -1.07 -31.15
N LYS A 275 8.15 -2.27 -30.66
CA LYS A 275 8.93 -2.43 -29.44
C LYS A 275 10.36 -1.92 -29.66
N ALA A 276 10.80 -1.02 -28.79
CA ALA A 276 12.19 -0.57 -28.76
C ALA A 276 13.05 -1.62 -28.03
N SER A 277 14.28 -1.84 -28.50
CA SER A 277 15.21 -2.72 -27.78
C SER A 277 15.61 -2.08 -26.47
N ASP A 278 15.39 -2.82 -25.38
CA ASP A 278 15.78 -2.46 -24.02
C ASP A 278 16.05 -3.75 -23.24
N ILE A 279 17.23 -3.84 -22.62
CA ILE A 279 17.68 -5.06 -21.94
C ILE A 279 16.77 -5.42 -20.76
N GLY A 280 16.25 -4.41 -20.05
CA GLY A 280 15.37 -4.62 -18.90
C GLY A 280 14.01 -5.17 -19.34
N ASP A 281 13.41 -4.54 -20.33
CA ASP A 281 12.11 -4.96 -20.87
C ASP A 281 12.17 -6.35 -21.51
N GLU A 282 13.24 -6.64 -22.27
CA GLU A 282 13.48 -7.96 -22.88
C GLU A 282 13.65 -9.05 -21.81
N ALA A 283 14.35 -8.76 -20.70
CA ALA A 283 14.50 -9.68 -19.59
C ALA A 283 13.16 -9.96 -18.88
N ILE A 284 12.34 -8.93 -18.66
CA ILE A 284 11.01 -9.08 -18.07
C ILE A 284 10.11 -9.92 -18.99
N ALA A 285 10.14 -9.65 -20.30
CA ALA A 285 9.36 -10.40 -21.27
C ALA A 285 9.82 -11.86 -21.39
N THR A 286 11.13 -12.12 -21.28
CA THR A 286 11.66 -13.48 -21.23
C THR A 286 11.19 -14.23 -19.97
N ALA A 287 11.10 -13.55 -18.83
CA ALA A 287 10.71 -14.16 -17.57
C ALA A 287 9.21 -14.48 -17.48
N TYR A 288 8.34 -13.56 -17.95
CA TYR A 288 6.88 -13.69 -17.79
C TYR A 288 6.14 -13.99 -19.08
N GLY A 289 6.72 -13.74 -20.26
CA GLY A 289 6.01 -13.80 -21.54
C GLY A 289 4.71 -12.99 -21.52
N ALA A 290 3.68 -13.51 -22.18
CA ALA A 290 2.33 -12.97 -22.18
C ALA A 290 1.50 -13.34 -20.93
N ARG A 291 2.14 -13.84 -19.85
CA ARG A 291 1.46 -14.27 -18.63
C ARG A 291 1.35 -13.14 -17.62
N PHE A 292 0.14 -12.80 -17.19
CA PHE A 292 -0.16 -11.75 -16.23
C PHE A 292 -0.93 -12.30 -15.01
N CYS A 293 -1.17 -11.47 -14.00
CA CYS A 293 -2.01 -11.84 -12.87
C CYS A 293 -2.99 -10.75 -12.43
N ILE A 294 -4.18 -11.19 -12.03
CA ILE A 294 -5.18 -10.40 -11.29
C ILE A 294 -4.93 -10.65 -9.80
N PRO A 295 -4.55 -9.63 -9.02
CA PRO A 295 -4.50 -9.76 -7.56
C PRO A 295 -5.89 -9.99 -6.96
N LEU A 296 -6.01 -10.95 -6.06
CA LEU A 296 -7.25 -11.26 -5.34
C LEU A 296 -7.22 -10.63 -3.94
N ASP A 297 -7.28 -9.30 -3.91
CA ASP A 297 -7.14 -8.53 -2.68
C ASP A 297 -8.41 -8.56 -1.87
N PHE A 298 -8.34 -9.14 -0.68
CA PHE A 298 -9.41 -9.15 0.29
C PHE A 298 -8.83 -9.45 1.66
N GLU A 299 -9.43 -8.86 2.70
CA GLU A 299 -8.92 -8.84 4.06
C GLU A 299 -8.70 -10.26 4.62
N LEU A 300 -9.56 -11.20 4.24
CA LEU A 300 -9.44 -12.62 4.57
C LEU A 300 -8.17 -13.28 3.99
N LEU A 301 -7.63 -12.74 2.90
CA LEU A 301 -6.45 -13.26 2.20
C LEU A 301 -5.18 -12.45 2.47
N GLU A 302 -5.21 -11.32 3.18
CA GLU A 302 -4.08 -10.38 3.24
C GLU A 302 -3.57 -10.08 4.66
N THR A 303 -4.43 -9.83 5.65
CA THR A 303 -4.04 -9.01 6.81
C THR A 303 -3.99 -9.71 8.17
N HIS A 304 -4.56 -10.92 8.32
CA HIS A 304 -4.90 -11.40 9.67
C HIS A 304 -4.34 -12.78 10.03
N MET A 305 -4.47 -13.77 9.15
CA MET A 305 -4.08 -15.16 9.42
C MET A 305 -3.95 -15.93 8.11
N PRO A 306 -3.12 -16.99 8.06
CA PRO A 306 -3.15 -17.91 6.93
C PRO A 306 -4.57 -18.40 6.66
N PHE A 307 -4.99 -18.31 5.39
CA PHE A 307 -6.34 -18.66 5.01
C PHE A 307 -6.49 -20.17 4.96
N TYR A 308 -7.45 -20.71 5.71
CA TYR A 308 -7.64 -22.15 5.85
C TYR A 308 -9.02 -22.58 5.36
N GLN A 309 -9.11 -22.86 4.06
CA GLN A 309 -10.37 -23.22 3.41
C GLN A 309 -11.01 -24.48 4.02
N ALA A 310 -10.24 -25.47 4.47
CA ALA A 310 -10.82 -26.68 5.09
C ALA A 310 -11.31 -26.45 6.54
N GLY A 311 -10.88 -25.38 7.20
CA GLY A 311 -11.40 -24.97 8.51
C GLY A 311 -12.63 -24.07 8.42
N LEU A 312 -12.84 -23.42 7.27
CA LEU A 312 -14.07 -22.71 6.95
C LEU A 312 -15.03 -23.69 6.28
N GLY A 313 -16.15 -23.98 6.93
CA GLY A 313 -17.19 -24.84 6.36
C GLY A 313 -17.80 -24.27 5.07
N ASP A 314 -17.61 -22.97 4.85
CA ASP A 314 -18.11 -22.23 3.70
C ASP A 314 -17.00 -21.83 2.74
N ARG A 315 -17.28 -21.96 1.43
CA ARG A 315 -16.27 -21.74 0.39
C ARG A 315 -16.19 -20.28 -0.02
N LEU A 316 -14.96 -19.75 -0.07
CA LEU A 316 -14.67 -18.45 -0.67
C LEU A 316 -14.68 -18.55 -2.20
N GLU A 317 -15.40 -17.65 -2.84
CA GLU A 317 -15.58 -17.61 -4.28
C GLU A 317 -15.41 -16.18 -4.80
N TYR A 318 -14.72 -16.03 -5.93
CA TYR A 318 -14.65 -14.79 -6.69
C TYR A 318 -15.40 -14.96 -8.00
N GLU A 319 -16.19 -13.96 -8.34
CA GLU A 319 -16.91 -13.86 -9.59
C GLU A 319 -16.40 -12.61 -10.31
N LEU A 320 -15.62 -12.83 -11.36
CA LEU A 320 -14.94 -11.77 -12.11
C LEU A 320 -15.59 -11.60 -13.47
N THR A 321 -15.96 -10.38 -13.82
CA THR A 321 -16.46 -10.05 -15.16
C THR A 321 -15.38 -9.35 -15.96
N PHE A 322 -15.04 -9.91 -17.13
CA PHE A 322 -13.96 -9.40 -17.97
C PHE A 322 -14.41 -8.19 -18.81
N ASN A 323 -13.49 -7.26 -19.04
CA ASN A 323 -13.77 -5.97 -19.66
C ASN A 323 -13.86 -6.06 -21.20
N ASN A 324 -14.42 -5.03 -21.84
CA ASN A 324 -14.45 -4.93 -23.30
C ASN A 324 -13.04 -4.85 -23.89
N TYR A 325 -12.88 -5.31 -25.13
CA TYR A 325 -11.61 -5.21 -25.88
C TYR A 325 -11.08 -3.78 -25.92
N SER A 326 -11.93 -2.79 -26.19
CA SER A 326 -11.56 -1.37 -26.29
C SER A 326 -11.01 -0.77 -25.00
N ASN A 327 -11.27 -1.39 -23.85
CA ASN A 327 -10.79 -0.93 -22.55
C ASN A 327 -9.48 -1.63 -22.13
N VAL A 328 -9.02 -2.61 -22.91
CA VAL A 328 -7.87 -3.47 -22.62
C VAL A 328 -6.79 -3.31 -23.67
N ILE A 329 -7.18 -3.26 -24.94
CA ILE A 329 -6.29 -3.22 -26.09
C ILE A 329 -6.08 -1.77 -26.52
N LYS A 330 -4.81 -1.42 -26.74
CA LYS A 330 -4.41 -0.19 -27.40
C LYS A 330 -4.02 -0.51 -28.84
N SER A 331 -4.89 -0.20 -29.78
CA SER A 331 -4.70 -0.44 -31.20
C SER A 331 -5.51 0.54 -32.06
N THR A 332 -5.06 0.76 -33.29
CA THR A 332 -5.82 1.46 -34.33
C THR A 332 -6.86 0.57 -35.01
N ASP A 333 -6.74 -0.76 -34.87
CA ASP A 333 -7.71 -1.72 -35.36
C ASP A 333 -8.94 -1.77 -34.43
N THR A 334 -10.08 -1.32 -34.96
CA THR A 334 -11.36 -1.36 -34.26
C THR A 334 -11.93 -2.77 -34.05
N SER A 335 -11.40 -3.76 -34.75
CA SER A 335 -11.77 -5.18 -34.63
C SER A 335 -10.79 -5.98 -33.76
N ALA A 336 -9.81 -5.31 -33.14
CA ALA A 336 -8.85 -5.97 -32.27
C ALA A 336 -9.57 -6.69 -31.12
N SER A 337 -9.13 -7.91 -30.83
CA SER A 337 -9.71 -8.77 -29.81
C SER A 337 -8.62 -9.42 -28.97
N TYR A 338 -8.99 -9.88 -27.78
CA TYR A 338 -8.12 -10.68 -26.93
C TYR A 338 -8.81 -11.96 -26.51
N THR A 339 -8.05 -13.02 -26.32
CA THR A 339 -8.51 -14.22 -25.61
C THR A 339 -7.63 -14.46 -24.41
N ILE A 340 -8.25 -14.78 -23.28
CA ILE A 340 -7.53 -15.18 -22.08
C ILE A 340 -7.47 -16.70 -22.03
N LYS A 341 -6.28 -17.24 -21.75
CA LYS A 341 -6.00 -18.67 -21.67
C LYS A 341 -5.22 -19.01 -20.41
N ASN A 342 -5.06 -20.31 -20.13
CA ASN A 342 -4.23 -20.84 -19.06
C ASN A 342 -4.50 -20.18 -17.70
N ILE A 343 -5.78 -19.96 -17.41
CA ILE A 343 -6.21 -19.34 -16.15
C ILE A 343 -5.90 -20.28 -14.99
N CYS A 344 -5.11 -19.81 -14.03
CA CYS A 344 -4.71 -20.56 -12.85
C CYS A 344 -4.87 -19.72 -11.58
N LEU A 345 -5.39 -20.33 -10.53
CA LEU A 345 -5.31 -19.78 -9.19
C LEU A 345 -3.92 -20.10 -8.60
N GLU A 346 -3.11 -19.08 -8.36
CA GLU A 346 -1.77 -19.18 -7.80
C GLU A 346 -1.74 -18.67 -6.36
N PHE A 347 -1.09 -19.40 -5.46
CA PHE A 347 -0.86 -19.00 -4.07
C PHE A 347 0.27 -19.83 -3.47
N ASP A 348 0.85 -19.35 -2.37
CA ASP A 348 1.71 -20.18 -1.55
C ASP A 348 0.89 -20.83 -0.43
N MET A 349 1.22 -22.09 -0.13
CA MET A 349 0.66 -22.80 1.01
C MET A 349 1.75 -23.24 1.97
N VAL A 350 1.36 -23.46 3.22
CA VAL A 350 2.19 -24.07 4.27
C VAL A 350 1.45 -25.28 4.82
N THR A 351 2.11 -26.44 4.80
CA THR A 351 1.62 -27.66 5.44
C THR A 351 2.16 -27.74 6.87
N ASP A 352 1.28 -27.59 7.86
CA ASP A 352 1.57 -27.81 9.28
C ASP A 352 0.30 -28.11 10.07
N ALA A 353 0.25 -29.27 10.73
CA ALA A 353 -0.95 -29.74 11.43
C ALA A 353 -1.29 -28.88 12.65
N GLU A 354 -0.29 -28.36 13.37
CA GLU A 354 -0.50 -27.55 14.56
C GLU A 354 -1.01 -26.15 14.19
N LEU A 355 -0.47 -25.56 13.13
CA LEU A 355 -0.95 -24.30 12.55
C LEU A 355 -2.41 -24.42 12.10
N ALA A 356 -2.73 -25.45 11.32
CA ALA A 356 -4.08 -25.69 10.85
C ALA A 356 -5.06 -25.90 12.02
N ARG A 357 -4.64 -26.63 13.06
CA ARG A 357 -5.43 -26.82 14.29
C ARG A 357 -5.67 -25.52 15.04
N GLN A 358 -4.65 -24.67 15.18
CA GLN A 358 -4.79 -23.36 15.86
C GLN A 358 -5.74 -22.43 15.10
N ILE A 359 -5.61 -22.37 13.77
CA ILE A 359 -6.50 -21.58 12.92
C ILE A 359 -7.92 -22.11 13.01
N ARG A 360 -8.12 -23.43 12.92
CA ARG A 360 -9.44 -24.05 13.08
C ARG A 360 -10.09 -23.70 14.41
N GLN A 361 -9.36 -23.76 15.53
CA GLN A 361 -9.89 -23.38 16.84
C GLN A 361 -10.34 -21.91 16.92
N GLN A 362 -9.68 -21.02 16.17
CA GLN A 362 -10.09 -19.60 16.10
C GLN A 362 -11.35 -19.43 15.26
N VAL A 363 -11.43 -20.16 14.14
CA VAL A 363 -12.55 -20.11 13.18
C VAL A 363 -13.80 -20.80 13.75
N ASP A 364 -13.64 -21.91 14.47
CA ASP A 364 -14.71 -22.62 15.19
C ASP A 364 -15.33 -21.75 16.30
N GLY A 365 -14.57 -20.79 16.81
CA GLY A 365 -15.06 -19.77 17.73
C GLY A 365 -15.88 -18.69 17.02
N LYS A 366 -15.92 -17.50 17.63
CA LYS A 366 -16.47 -16.30 16.99
C LYS A 366 -15.33 -15.55 16.31
N MET A 367 -15.29 -15.62 14.99
CA MET A 367 -14.32 -14.88 14.18
C MET A 367 -15.03 -13.72 13.47
N VAL A 368 -14.43 -12.54 13.54
CA VAL A 368 -14.93 -11.34 12.86
C VAL A 368 -13.83 -10.80 11.96
N ILE A 369 -14.18 -10.54 10.70
CA ILE A 369 -13.29 -9.90 9.73
C ILE A 369 -13.84 -8.51 9.45
N LEU A 370 -13.03 -7.50 9.72
CA LEU A 370 -13.34 -6.10 9.47
C LEU A 370 -12.72 -5.71 8.12
N TYR A 371 -13.48 -5.04 7.27
CA TYR A 371 -13.03 -4.67 5.93
C TYR A 371 -13.71 -3.40 5.43
N ASP A 372 -13.12 -2.80 4.41
CA ASP A 372 -13.73 -1.68 3.71
C ASP A 372 -14.64 -2.21 2.61
N ARG A 373 -15.93 -1.88 2.68
CA ARG A 373 -16.86 -2.12 1.59
C ARG A 373 -16.85 -0.95 0.62
N ILE A 374 -16.42 -1.25 -0.60
CA ILE A 374 -16.46 -0.31 -1.72
C ILE A 374 -17.76 -0.53 -2.47
N LEU A 375 -18.55 0.52 -2.63
CA LEU A 375 -19.79 0.50 -3.41
C LEU A 375 -19.73 1.55 -4.52
N ARG A 376 -19.77 1.11 -5.79
CA ARG A 376 -20.02 2.02 -6.91
C ARG A 376 -21.48 2.47 -6.85
N HIS A 377 -21.75 3.65 -6.31
CA HIS A 377 -23.12 4.15 -6.17
C HIS A 377 -23.75 4.43 -7.54
N ARG A 378 -23.02 5.14 -8.40
CA ARG A 378 -23.45 5.43 -9.78
C ARG A 378 -22.31 5.94 -10.66
N LYS A 379 -22.51 5.82 -11.96
CA LYS A 379 -21.77 6.53 -13.01
C LYS A 379 -22.65 7.68 -13.52
N ILE A 380 -22.12 8.89 -13.55
CA ILE A 380 -22.84 10.10 -14.00
C ILE A 380 -22.08 10.72 -15.17
N THR A 381 -22.78 11.15 -16.20
CA THR A 381 -22.19 11.96 -17.26
C THR A 381 -22.40 13.45 -16.96
N LYS A 382 -21.34 14.24 -17.05
CA LYS A 382 -21.36 15.70 -16.84
C LYS A 382 -20.66 16.42 -17.98
N ASN A 383 -21.03 17.68 -18.22
CA ASN A 383 -20.35 18.50 -19.22
C ASN A 383 -19.18 19.26 -18.56
N LYS A 384 -18.01 19.23 -19.22
CA LYS A 384 -16.83 19.99 -18.82
C LYS A 384 -17.08 21.51 -18.86
N SER A 385 -18.02 22.03 -19.67
CA SER A 385 -18.33 23.46 -19.70
C SER A 385 -19.08 23.96 -18.47
N ASP A 386 -19.87 23.09 -17.82
CA ASP A 386 -20.71 23.48 -16.68
C ASP A 386 -19.83 23.93 -15.50
N THR A 387 -20.10 25.08 -14.89
CA THR A 387 -19.30 25.58 -13.76
C THR A 387 -19.78 25.06 -12.40
N LEU A 388 -20.97 24.46 -12.37
CA LEU A 388 -21.62 23.98 -11.16
C LEU A 388 -22.19 22.58 -11.38
N TRP A 389 -21.82 21.64 -10.52
CA TRP A 389 -22.43 20.31 -10.47
C TRP A 389 -23.06 20.07 -9.11
N ASN A 390 -24.33 19.66 -9.11
CA ASN A 390 -25.00 19.14 -7.92
C ASN A 390 -25.11 17.62 -8.03
N ILE A 391 -24.69 16.93 -6.97
CA ILE A 391 -24.62 15.47 -6.86
C ILE A 391 -25.32 15.08 -5.56
N ASN A 392 -26.49 14.46 -5.68
CA ASN A 392 -27.24 13.95 -4.53
C ASN A 392 -27.02 12.45 -4.40
N LEU A 393 -26.78 11.97 -3.18
CA LEU A 393 -26.71 10.55 -2.87
C LEU A 393 -27.55 10.25 -1.62
N ASN A 394 -28.14 9.06 -1.61
CA ASN A 394 -28.89 8.56 -0.47
C ASN A 394 -28.47 7.11 -0.22
N VAL A 395 -27.42 6.94 0.57
CA VAL A 395 -26.86 5.63 0.93
C VAL A 395 -26.81 5.56 2.45
N PRO A 396 -27.71 4.79 3.09
CA PRO A 396 -27.62 4.58 4.53
C PRO A 396 -26.36 3.78 4.83
N ALA A 397 -25.63 4.22 5.85
CA ALA A 397 -24.40 3.57 6.28
C ALA A 397 -24.25 3.76 7.79
N ARG A 398 -23.97 2.67 8.51
CA ARG A 398 -23.69 2.78 9.95
C ARG A 398 -22.38 3.51 10.21
N SER A 399 -21.43 3.36 9.29
CA SER A 399 -20.15 4.04 9.33
C SER A 399 -19.61 4.25 7.90
N MET A 400 -19.91 5.42 7.32
CA MET A 400 -19.40 5.85 6.02
C MET A 400 -18.03 6.51 6.20
N LYS A 401 -16.97 5.89 5.69
CA LYS A 401 -15.62 6.45 5.73
C LYS A 401 -15.47 7.63 4.79
N GLY A 402 -16.06 7.55 3.60
CA GLY A 402 -15.98 8.68 2.68
C GLY A 402 -16.59 8.41 1.32
N ILE A 403 -16.52 9.44 0.49
CA ILE A 403 -17.03 9.45 -0.87
C ILE A 403 -15.87 9.78 -1.81
N LEU A 404 -15.61 8.87 -2.74
CA LEU A 404 -14.60 9.02 -3.78
C LEU A 404 -15.27 9.31 -5.12
N MET A 405 -14.80 10.34 -5.82
CA MET A 405 -15.16 10.61 -7.20
C MET A 405 -13.94 10.49 -8.11
N LEU A 406 -14.05 9.60 -9.10
CA LEU A 406 -13.08 9.44 -10.16
C LEU A 406 -13.65 10.02 -11.46
N PHE A 407 -12.84 10.81 -12.16
CA PHE A 407 -13.25 11.50 -13.36
C PHE A 407 -12.52 10.90 -14.56
N GLU A 408 -13.28 10.50 -15.57
CA GLU A 408 -12.78 9.88 -16.78
C GLU A 408 -13.19 10.71 -17.98
N ASP A 409 -12.23 10.99 -18.86
CA ASP A 409 -12.51 11.40 -20.23
C ASP A 409 -12.91 10.16 -21.04
N PRO A 410 -14.09 10.13 -21.69
CA PRO A 410 -14.51 9.00 -22.54
C PRO A 410 -13.50 8.69 -23.66
N GLU A 411 -12.70 9.68 -24.06
CA GLU A 411 -11.63 9.53 -25.06
C GLU A 411 -10.28 9.14 -24.42
N ARG A 412 -10.26 8.64 -23.17
CA ARG A 412 -9.00 8.30 -22.49
C ARG A 412 -8.19 7.25 -23.26
N THR A 413 -6.88 7.47 -23.30
CA THR A 413 -5.92 6.57 -23.96
C THR A 413 -5.06 5.81 -22.95
N SER A 414 -5.44 5.80 -21.68
CA SER A 414 -4.71 5.11 -20.61
C SER A 414 -5.62 4.74 -19.44
N THR A 415 -5.43 3.54 -18.90
CA THR A 415 -6.09 3.01 -17.70
C THR A 415 -5.60 3.68 -16.41
N GLU A 416 -4.47 4.38 -16.47
CA GLU A 416 -3.78 4.99 -15.33
C GLU A 416 -3.90 6.51 -15.29
N THR A 417 -4.79 7.09 -16.11
CA THR A 417 -5.04 8.54 -16.15
C THR A 417 -6.48 8.88 -15.77
N TYR A 418 -6.61 9.87 -14.89
CA TYR A 418 -7.85 10.41 -14.35
C TYR A 418 -7.88 11.92 -14.55
N TYR A 419 -8.98 12.39 -15.11
CA TYR A 419 -9.14 13.77 -15.55
C TYR A 419 -9.23 14.74 -14.36
N ASN A 420 -8.56 15.88 -14.42
CA ASN A 420 -8.78 16.97 -13.48
C ASN A 420 -9.86 17.95 -14.00
N PRO A 421 -11.06 17.97 -13.40
CA PRO A 421 -12.12 18.93 -13.75
C PRO A 421 -11.87 20.37 -13.27
N ASN A 422 -10.74 20.67 -12.62
CA ASN A 422 -10.38 21.99 -12.08
C ASN A 422 -11.40 22.50 -11.04
N ILE A 423 -11.70 21.66 -10.05
CA ILE A 423 -12.63 22.00 -8.95
C ILE A 423 -12.00 23.05 -8.04
N THR A 424 -12.72 24.16 -7.86
CA THR A 424 -12.27 25.29 -7.04
C THR A 424 -12.89 25.28 -5.65
N LYS A 425 -14.12 24.77 -5.52
CA LYS A 425 -14.85 24.70 -4.26
C LYS A 425 -15.79 23.50 -4.21
N VAL A 426 -15.84 22.80 -3.07
CA VAL A 426 -16.84 21.75 -2.80
C VAL A 426 -17.58 22.06 -1.51
N GLU A 427 -18.90 22.05 -1.58
CA GLU A 427 -19.79 22.23 -0.44
C GLU A 427 -20.62 20.97 -0.25
N MET A 428 -20.77 20.55 1.00
CA MET A 428 -21.55 19.36 1.34
C MET A 428 -22.63 19.70 2.35
N THR A 429 -23.84 19.25 2.07
CA THR A 429 -24.97 19.24 3.00
C THR A 429 -25.28 17.79 3.32
N ILE A 430 -25.30 17.45 4.61
CA ILE A 430 -25.63 16.10 5.08
C ILE A 430 -26.86 16.24 5.96
N GLU A 431 -27.94 15.51 5.63
CA GLU A 431 -29.19 15.49 6.40
C GLU A 431 -29.70 16.91 6.69
N GLY A 432 -29.75 17.74 5.64
CA GLY A 432 -30.27 19.12 5.69
C GLY A 432 -29.32 20.17 6.26
N VAL A 433 -28.21 19.75 6.88
CA VAL A 433 -27.28 20.68 7.52
C VAL A 433 -26.08 20.96 6.60
N PRO A 434 -25.90 22.21 6.15
CA PRO A 434 -24.80 22.58 5.27
C PRO A 434 -23.46 22.66 6.02
N ASN A 435 -22.36 22.55 5.27
CA ASN A 435 -20.98 22.84 5.72
C ASN A 435 -20.47 21.99 6.90
N GLN A 436 -21.00 20.77 7.05
CA GLN A 436 -20.64 19.93 8.19
C GLN A 436 -19.26 19.27 8.12
N LEU A 437 -18.69 19.10 6.93
CA LEU A 437 -17.30 18.63 6.78
C LEU A 437 -16.32 19.80 6.67
N TYR A 438 -16.72 20.85 5.93
CA TYR A 438 -15.89 22.01 5.65
C TYR A 438 -16.71 23.27 5.88
N SER A 439 -16.37 24.04 6.91
CA SER A 439 -17.13 25.22 7.35
C SER A 439 -17.32 26.29 6.27
N GLN A 440 -16.40 26.38 5.31
CA GLN A 440 -16.45 27.33 4.17
C GLN A 440 -16.38 26.63 2.79
N GLY A 441 -16.69 25.34 2.76
CA GLY A 441 -16.44 24.46 1.64
C GLY A 441 -14.95 24.14 1.46
N MET A 442 -14.64 22.97 0.89
CA MET A 442 -13.29 22.55 0.58
C MET A 442 -12.76 23.30 -0.64
N LYS A 443 -11.56 23.88 -0.53
CA LYS A 443 -10.87 24.61 -1.60
C LYS A 443 -9.93 23.69 -2.38
N ALA A 444 -9.56 24.12 -3.59
CA ALA A 444 -8.63 23.38 -4.47
C ALA A 444 -7.34 22.92 -3.77
N TYR A 445 -6.68 23.81 -3.01
CA TYR A 445 -5.42 23.50 -2.35
C TYR A 445 -5.55 22.47 -1.21
N GLN A 446 -6.76 22.23 -0.69
CA GLN A 446 -7.02 21.26 0.37
C GLN A 446 -7.25 19.85 -0.17
N GLN A 447 -7.60 19.71 -1.45
CA GLN A 447 -8.00 18.42 -2.03
C GLN A 447 -6.86 17.40 -2.04
N TRP A 448 -5.62 17.85 -2.25
CA TRP A 448 -4.42 17.01 -2.16
C TRP A 448 -4.23 16.45 -0.74
N ASP A 449 -4.37 17.28 0.28
CA ASP A 449 -4.19 16.83 1.66
C ASP A 449 -5.27 15.80 2.04
N GLU A 450 -6.52 16.04 1.61
CA GLU A 450 -7.64 15.13 1.86
C GLU A 450 -7.43 13.76 1.21
N ILE A 451 -7.09 13.71 -0.09
CA ILE A 451 -6.90 12.42 -0.79
C ILE A 451 -5.75 11.61 -0.19
N ASN A 452 -4.69 12.28 0.30
CA ASN A 452 -3.55 11.62 0.93
C ASN A 452 -3.91 10.94 2.25
N LYS A 453 -4.88 11.48 3.00
CA LYS A 453 -5.31 10.87 4.28
C LYS A 453 -5.80 9.46 4.10
N PHE A 454 -6.51 9.18 3.00
CA PHE A 454 -7.01 7.85 2.71
C PHE A 454 -5.96 7.04 1.95
N PHE A 455 -5.49 7.49 0.78
CA PHE A 455 -4.76 6.62 -0.14
C PHE A 455 -3.26 6.48 0.14
N ALA A 456 -2.59 7.48 0.71
CA ALA A 456 -1.17 7.36 1.05
C ALA A 456 -0.92 6.38 2.22
N LEU A 457 -1.97 6.05 2.98
CA LEU A 457 -1.96 5.10 4.10
C LEU A 457 -2.81 3.84 3.81
N ASN A 458 -3.11 3.55 2.54
CA ASN A 458 -4.05 2.46 2.19
C ASN A 458 -3.37 1.15 1.79
N SER A 459 -2.10 0.99 2.15
CA SER A 459 -1.46 -0.31 2.00
C SER A 459 -1.98 -1.20 3.13
N LYS A 460 -2.40 -2.42 2.83
CA LYS A 460 -2.81 -3.40 3.86
C LYS A 460 -1.60 -3.99 4.62
N ARG A 461 -0.47 -3.27 4.63
CA ARG A 461 0.81 -3.75 5.15
C ARG A 461 1.07 -3.12 6.52
N ASN A 462 2.34 -3.02 6.87
CA ASN A 462 2.77 -2.50 8.15
C ASN A 462 2.52 -0.98 8.20
N LYS A 463 1.62 -0.55 9.10
CA LYS A 463 1.31 0.86 9.38
C LYS A 463 2.54 1.77 9.47
N THR A 464 3.62 1.31 10.12
CA THR A 464 4.85 2.11 10.24
C THR A 464 5.54 2.35 8.90
N THR A 465 5.47 1.40 7.97
CA THR A 465 6.01 1.59 6.62
C THR A 465 5.17 2.60 5.84
N GLU A 466 3.85 2.57 6.00
CA GLU A 466 2.95 3.54 5.36
C GLU A 466 3.11 4.96 5.90
N GLU A 467 3.22 5.11 7.21
CA GLU A 467 3.52 6.41 7.84
C GLU A 467 4.80 7.00 7.24
N VAL A 468 5.85 6.19 7.08
CA VAL A 468 7.10 6.61 6.42
C VAL A 468 6.89 6.95 4.93
N LEU A 469 6.13 6.14 4.18
CA LEU A 469 5.84 6.41 2.76
C LEU A 469 5.08 7.73 2.59
N LYS A 470 4.11 8.00 3.46
CA LYS A 470 3.34 9.24 3.50
C LYS A 470 4.25 10.42 3.86
N ASP A 471 4.99 10.33 4.97
CA ASP A 471 5.84 11.41 5.46
C ASP A 471 6.94 11.80 4.45
N LEU A 472 7.46 10.81 3.72
CA LEU A 472 8.48 11.01 2.69
C LEU A 472 7.89 11.26 1.28
N ASN A 473 6.56 11.28 1.11
CA ASN A 473 5.87 11.43 -0.18
C ASN A 473 6.40 10.49 -1.27
N LEU A 474 6.58 9.21 -0.93
CA LEU A 474 7.18 8.21 -1.82
C LEU A 474 6.17 7.50 -2.74
N SER A 475 4.91 7.91 -2.74
CA SER A 475 3.88 7.41 -3.66
C SER A 475 4.20 7.80 -5.11
N TYR A 476 3.80 6.96 -6.05
CA TYR A 476 3.97 7.25 -7.48
C TYR A 476 3.16 8.47 -7.92
N THR A 477 1.99 8.67 -7.31
CA THR A 477 1.22 9.91 -7.42
C THR A 477 1.88 10.98 -6.56
N THR A 478 2.49 11.96 -7.22
CA THR A 478 2.97 13.21 -6.62
C THR A 478 1.89 14.28 -6.72
N LEU A 479 2.04 15.40 -6.01
CA LEU A 479 1.13 16.55 -6.14
C LEU A 479 0.97 17.02 -7.59
N GLU A 480 2.07 17.08 -8.35
CA GLU A 480 2.05 17.45 -9.76
C GLU A 480 1.19 16.49 -10.59
N LYS A 481 1.40 15.18 -10.42
CA LYS A 481 0.60 14.17 -11.13
C LYS A 481 -0.86 14.21 -10.69
N TYR A 482 -1.13 14.38 -9.40
CA TYR A 482 -2.49 14.50 -8.90
C TYR A 482 -3.25 15.66 -9.55
N LEU A 483 -2.61 16.82 -9.69
CA LEU A 483 -3.23 17.99 -10.31
C LEU A 483 -3.33 17.91 -11.84
N THR A 484 -2.73 16.91 -12.48
CA THR A 484 -2.69 16.81 -13.96
C THR A 484 -3.36 15.54 -14.47
N THR A 485 -2.86 14.36 -14.08
CA THR A 485 -3.23 13.07 -14.67
C THR A 485 -3.80 12.06 -13.68
N ASN A 486 -3.73 12.29 -12.38
CA ASN A 486 -4.10 11.32 -11.34
C ASN A 486 -5.15 11.89 -10.37
N TYR A 487 -6.02 12.77 -10.89
CA TYR A 487 -6.94 13.52 -10.06
C TYR A 487 -8.11 12.65 -9.56
N ALA A 488 -8.45 12.81 -8.29
CA ALA A 488 -9.69 12.33 -7.71
C ALA A 488 -10.16 13.29 -6.63
N LEU A 489 -11.47 13.31 -6.39
CA LEU A 489 -12.05 14.02 -5.27
C LEU A 489 -12.35 13.01 -4.15
N TRP A 490 -11.72 13.19 -2.99
CA TRP A 490 -12.07 12.46 -1.78
C TRP A 490 -12.73 13.40 -0.78
N LEU A 491 -13.85 12.95 -0.22
CA LEU A 491 -14.56 13.62 0.85
C LEU A 491 -14.45 12.68 2.04
N ASP A 492 -13.65 13.06 3.03
CA ASP A 492 -13.42 12.26 4.23
C ASP A 492 -14.55 12.50 5.22
N LEU A 493 -15.22 11.41 5.61
CA LEU A 493 -16.29 11.42 6.61
C LEU A 493 -15.85 10.77 7.93
N ARG A 494 -14.57 10.41 8.07
CA ARG A 494 -14.06 9.81 9.31
C ARG A 494 -13.82 10.86 10.38
N SER A 495 -13.94 10.44 11.64
CA SER A 495 -13.57 11.26 12.80
C SER A 495 -12.05 11.43 12.95
N THR A 496 -11.27 10.53 12.38
CA THR A 496 -9.81 10.48 12.50
C THR A 496 -9.18 10.00 11.21
N ASP A 497 -8.01 10.51 10.87
CA ASP A 497 -7.24 10.16 9.66
C ASP A 497 -6.59 8.76 9.73
N ASP A 498 -6.98 7.90 10.67
CA ASP A 498 -6.43 6.56 10.86
C ASP A 498 -7.25 5.50 10.10
N ASN A 499 -6.70 4.97 9.01
CA ASN A 499 -7.33 3.91 8.21
C ASN A 499 -7.50 2.59 8.98
N SER A 500 -6.72 2.36 10.04
CA SER A 500 -6.78 1.11 10.81
C SER A 500 -7.98 1.03 11.77
N LEU A 501 -8.64 2.16 12.03
CA LEU A 501 -9.80 2.22 12.91
C LEU A 501 -11.09 1.92 12.14
N HIS A 502 -11.67 0.76 12.45
CA HIS A 502 -13.02 0.39 12.00
C HIS A 502 -14.08 1.14 12.79
N GLY A 503 -15.15 1.55 12.12
CA GLY A 503 -16.28 2.28 12.72
C GLY A 503 -15.99 3.77 12.93
N SER A 504 -14.88 4.28 12.39
CA SER A 504 -14.49 5.70 12.48
C SER A 504 -15.25 6.59 11.50
N GLY A 505 -15.89 5.99 10.49
CA GLY A 505 -16.74 6.68 9.53
C GLY A 505 -18.03 7.21 10.15
N ARG A 506 -18.63 8.19 9.47
CA ARG A 506 -19.84 8.87 9.92
C ARG A 506 -21.08 8.00 9.74
N ARG A 507 -21.94 7.97 10.76
CA ARG A 507 -23.26 7.36 10.66
C ARG A 507 -24.20 8.25 9.84
N ILE A 508 -24.88 7.65 8.86
CA ILE A 508 -25.88 8.30 7.99
C ILE A 508 -27.17 7.48 8.11
N GLU A 509 -28.18 8.06 8.77
CA GLU A 509 -29.40 7.37 9.18
C GLU A 509 -30.60 7.78 8.32
N ASN A 510 -30.45 7.77 6.99
CA ASN A 510 -31.55 7.85 6.03
C ASN A 510 -32.74 8.74 6.45
N ALA A 511 -32.47 10.00 6.82
CA ALA A 511 -33.51 11.03 6.82
C ALA A 511 -33.71 11.48 5.37
N SER A 512 -34.93 11.84 4.99
CA SER A 512 -35.42 12.27 3.67
C SER A 512 -34.56 13.24 2.83
N GLU A 513 -33.46 13.76 3.37
CA GLU A 513 -32.62 14.82 2.83
C GLU A 513 -31.24 14.34 2.32
N GLY A 514 -30.80 13.11 2.67
CA GLY A 514 -29.60 12.47 2.12
C GLY A 514 -28.30 13.30 2.22
N ILE A 515 -27.39 13.12 1.27
CA ILE A 515 -26.18 13.95 1.12
C ILE A 515 -26.25 14.68 -0.22
N THR A 516 -26.09 16.00 -0.18
CA THR A 516 -26.00 16.86 -1.36
C THR A 516 -24.59 17.43 -1.45
N ILE A 517 -23.93 17.21 -2.58
CA ILE A 517 -22.59 17.71 -2.87
C ILE A 517 -22.70 18.72 -4.01
N GLN A 518 -22.28 19.94 -3.74
CA GLN A 518 -22.19 21.02 -4.70
C GLN A 518 -20.72 21.26 -5.06
N ILE A 519 -20.40 21.15 -6.34
CA ILE A 519 -19.04 21.28 -6.87
C ILE A 519 -19.00 22.50 -7.78
N THR A 520 -18.21 23.49 -7.40
CA THR A 520 -17.86 24.63 -8.23
C THR A 520 -16.51 24.40 -8.89
N LYS A 521 -16.42 24.67 -10.19
CA LYS A 521 -15.21 24.45 -10.99
C LYS A 521 -15.06 25.49 -12.09
N THR A 522 -13.86 25.57 -12.67
CA THR A 522 -13.67 26.38 -13.88
C THR A 522 -14.32 25.72 -15.10
N ALA A 523 -14.78 26.52 -16.05
CA ALA A 523 -15.34 26.01 -17.30
C ALA A 523 -14.22 25.41 -18.16
N GLY A 524 -14.45 24.21 -18.66
CA GLY A 524 -13.61 23.55 -19.67
C GLY A 524 -14.24 23.61 -21.06
N ALA A 525 -13.69 22.83 -21.98
CA ALA A 525 -14.27 22.65 -23.32
C ALA A 525 -15.68 22.04 -23.25
N ASN A 526 -16.51 22.27 -24.27
CA ASN A 526 -17.83 21.66 -24.35
C ASN A 526 -17.73 20.17 -24.76
N LYS A 527 -17.37 19.32 -23.79
CA LYS A 527 -17.25 17.86 -23.96
C LYS A 527 -17.80 17.15 -22.71
N LEU A 528 -18.30 15.94 -22.90
CA LEU A 528 -18.81 15.12 -21.81
C LEU A 528 -17.66 14.41 -21.07
N ILE A 529 -17.85 14.18 -19.77
CA ILE A 529 -17.00 13.33 -18.93
C ILE A 529 -17.85 12.35 -18.14
N ASN A 530 -17.24 11.24 -17.74
CA ASN A 530 -17.80 10.30 -16.79
C ASN A 530 -17.29 10.60 -15.38
N VAL A 531 -18.20 10.59 -14.42
CA VAL A 531 -17.92 10.71 -12.99
C VAL A 531 -18.36 9.41 -12.32
N TYR A 532 -17.41 8.64 -11.81
CA TYR A 532 -17.66 7.42 -11.06
C TYR A 532 -17.70 7.77 -9.57
N LEU A 533 -18.85 7.53 -8.94
CA LEU A 533 -19.07 7.83 -7.53
C LEU A 533 -19.00 6.54 -6.72
N PHE A 534 -17.97 6.42 -5.89
CA PHE A 534 -17.78 5.32 -4.96
C PHE A 534 -18.06 5.79 -3.53
N VAL A 535 -18.78 4.97 -2.78
CA VAL A 535 -18.99 5.12 -1.34
C VAL A 535 -18.15 4.05 -0.65
N ILE A 536 -17.33 4.48 0.30
CA ILE A 536 -16.51 3.59 1.12
C ILE A 536 -17.09 3.59 2.52
N GLN A 537 -17.42 2.40 3.04
CA GLN A 537 -18.00 2.22 4.36
C GLN A 537 -17.34 1.04 5.08
N ASP A 538 -17.31 1.11 6.40
CA ASP A 538 -16.84 0.02 7.24
C ASP A 538 -17.84 -1.14 7.19
N ALA A 539 -17.35 -2.35 6.99
CA ALA A 539 -18.16 -3.56 6.99
C ALA A 539 -17.50 -4.66 7.84
N GLN A 540 -18.30 -5.63 8.28
CA GLN A 540 -17.78 -6.78 9.01
C GLN A 540 -18.46 -8.07 8.57
N ILE A 541 -17.67 -9.15 8.56
CA ILE A 541 -18.13 -10.51 8.28
C ILE A 541 -18.03 -11.29 9.57
N ASN A 542 -19.12 -11.92 9.96
CA ASN A 542 -19.17 -12.72 11.17
C ASN A 542 -19.19 -14.20 10.80
N PHE A 543 -18.31 -14.95 11.44
CA PHE A 543 -18.29 -16.41 11.41
C PHE A 543 -18.60 -16.95 12.81
N GLU A 544 -19.37 -18.03 12.87
CA GLU A 544 -19.71 -18.75 14.10
C GLU A 544 -19.69 -20.26 13.78
N ASP A 545 -19.12 -21.06 14.69
CA ASP A 545 -18.99 -22.52 14.52
C ASP A 545 -18.34 -22.91 13.17
N GLY A 546 -17.34 -22.14 12.75
CA GLY A 546 -16.60 -22.34 11.51
C GLY A 546 -17.38 -22.05 10.22
N ARG A 547 -18.54 -21.40 10.31
CA ARG A 547 -19.41 -21.08 9.17
C ARG A 547 -19.72 -19.60 9.08
N PHE A 548 -19.98 -19.14 7.86
CA PHE A 548 -20.51 -17.83 7.58
C PHE A 548 -21.87 -17.65 8.26
N LYS A 549 -22.03 -16.55 8.99
CA LYS A 549 -23.27 -16.21 9.67
C LYS A 549 -23.98 -15.06 8.98
N GLU A 550 -23.34 -13.90 8.93
CA GLU A 550 -23.91 -12.67 8.38
C GLU A 550 -22.81 -11.65 8.04
N VAL A 551 -23.17 -10.70 7.17
CA VAL A 551 -22.41 -9.47 6.94
C VAL A 551 -23.17 -8.30 7.53
N ASN A 552 -22.47 -7.46 8.29
CA ASN A 552 -23.01 -6.19 8.77
C ASN A 552 -22.34 -5.04 8.01
N TYR A 553 -23.17 -4.10 7.54
CA TYR A 553 -22.79 -2.88 6.82
C TYR A 553 -23.11 -1.63 7.64
#